data_AF-A0A953NG47-F1
#
_entry.id   AF-A0A953NG47-F1
#
_cell.length_a   1.000
_cell.length_b   1.000
_cell.length_c   1.000
_cell.angle_alpha   90.00
_cell.angle_beta   90.00
_cell.angle_gamma   90.00
#
_symmetry.space_group_name_H-M   'P 1'
#
loop_
_entity.id
_entity.type
_entity.pdbx_description
1 polymer ?
#
loop_
_entity_poly.entity_id
_entity_poly.type
_entity_poly.pdbx_seq_one_letter_code
_entity_poly.pdbx_strand_id
1 'polypeptide(L)'
;MHKEYLSLKKIEGPLIVVEGVEGVSYNEMVEIKVQGETKHGKVVQLNNDLAIVQVFENTSGMSVNNISVKFTGKPLEIKLSREILGRMFNGIGQPIDGGGASF
;
A
#
# COMPACT_ATOMS: atom_id res chain seq x y z
N MET A 1 -2.24 -15.12 -6.64
CA MET A 1 -2.42 -15.48 -5.21
C MET A 1 -1.83 -14.33 -4.41
N HIS A 2 -2.60 -13.63 -3.59
CA HIS A 2 -2.08 -12.52 -2.77
C HIS A 2 -1.51 -13.10 -1.47
N LYS A 3 -0.25 -12.80 -1.17
CA LYS A 3 0.41 -13.21 0.07
C LYS A 3 0.26 -12.09 1.11
N GLU A 4 -0.10 -12.47 2.33
CA GLU A 4 -0.24 -11.58 3.48
C GLU A 4 0.89 -11.88 4.47
N TYR A 5 1.63 -10.86 4.88
CA TYR A 5 2.85 -10.95 5.67
C TYR A 5 2.66 -10.28 7.01
N LEU A 6 2.98 -11.01 8.08
CA LEU A 6 3.00 -10.52 9.47
C LEU A 6 4.42 -10.19 9.94
N SER A 7 5.45 -10.57 9.17
CA SER A 7 6.87 -10.42 9.49
C SER A 7 7.39 -9.03 9.11
N LEU A 8 7.04 -8.03 9.92
CA LEU A 8 7.69 -6.73 9.84
C LEU A 8 8.99 -6.75 10.63
N LYS A 9 10.07 -6.24 10.05
CA LYS A 9 11.37 -6.17 10.71
C LYS A 9 11.61 -4.83 11.41
N LYS A 10 11.18 -3.73 10.77
CA LYS A 10 11.51 -2.36 11.20
C LYS A 10 10.55 -1.33 10.64
N ILE A 11 10.38 -0.23 11.38
CA ILE A 11 9.69 0.99 10.97
C ILE A 11 10.66 2.16 11.19
N GLU A 12 10.95 2.95 10.15
CA GLU A 12 11.81 4.14 10.22
C GLU A 12 11.18 5.30 9.45
N GLY A 13 10.63 6.27 10.18
CA GLY A 13 9.89 7.38 9.57
C GLY A 13 8.76 6.86 8.68
N PRO A 14 8.73 7.19 7.37
CA PRO A 14 7.73 6.70 6.43
C PRO A 14 8.06 5.32 5.83
N LEU A 15 9.17 4.69 6.20
CA LEU A 15 9.62 3.43 5.63
C LEU A 15 9.33 2.25 6.56
N ILE A 16 8.87 1.14 5.99
CA ILE A 16 8.75 -0.15 6.68
C ILE A 16 9.55 -1.21 5.95
N VAL A 17 10.14 -2.13 6.71
CA VAL A 17 10.94 -3.24 6.17
C VAL A 17 10.19 -4.55 6.42
N VAL A 18 9.84 -5.25 5.35
CA VAL A 18 9.15 -6.54 5.38
C VAL A 18 10.12 -7.64 4.98
N GLU A 19 10.14 -8.74 5.74
CA GLU A 19 11.02 -9.88 5.49
C GLU A 19 10.26 -11.14 5.08
N GLY A 20 10.97 -12.06 4.42
CA GLY A 20 10.40 -13.30 3.89
C GLY A 20 9.51 -13.08 2.67
N VAL A 21 9.64 -11.95 1.98
CA VAL A 21 8.82 -11.64 0.81
C VAL A 21 9.26 -12.45 -0.41
N GLU A 22 8.31 -12.84 -1.26
CA GLU A 22 8.59 -13.62 -2.45
C GLU A 22 7.63 -13.23 -3.58
N GLY A 23 8.17 -12.95 -4.77
CA GLY A 23 7.39 -12.54 -5.93
C GLY A 23 6.93 -11.07 -5.89
N VAL A 24 7.57 -10.24 -5.06
CA VAL A 24 7.30 -8.80 -4.96
C VAL A 24 8.11 -8.03 -6.00
N SER A 25 7.51 -7.01 -6.59
CA SER A 25 8.09 -6.17 -7.64
C SER A 25 8.39 -4.75 -7.15
N TYR A 26 9.35 -4.10 -7.80
CA TYR A 26 9.60 -2.68 -7.58
C TYR A 26 8.40 -1.83 -8.03
N ASN A 27 8.12 -0.72 -7.34
CA ASN A 27 6.93 0.12 -7.53
C ASN A 27 5.59 -0.58 -7.30
N GLU A 28 5.59 -1.81 -6.78
CA GLU A 28 4.36 -2.52 -6.46
C GLU A 28 3.60 -1.80 -5.34
N MET A 29 2.29 -1.75 -5.48
CA MET A 29 1.37 -1.19 -4.51
C MET A 29 1.22 -2.14 -3.32
N VAL A 30 1.15 -1.57 -2.11
CA VAL A 30 1.09 -2.33 -0.86
C VAL A 30 -0.07 -1.81 -0.02
N GLU A 31 -0.90 -2.73 0.47
CA GLU A 31 -1.94 -2.49 1.46
C GLU A 31 -1.41 -2.85 2.84
N ILE A 32 -1.53 -1.93 3.80
CA ILE A 32 -1.03 -2.11 5.16
C ILE A 32 -2.20 -1.95 6.12
N LYS A 33 -2.66 -3.04 6.72
CA LYS A 33 -3.73 -3.01 7.72
C LYS A 33 -3.14 -2.73 9.10
N VAL A 34 -3.70 -1.75 9.82
CA VAL A 34 -3.28 -1.33 11.16
C VAL A 34 -4.54 -1.15 12.00
N GLN A 35 -4.77 -2.01 12.99
CA GLN A 35 -5.90 -1.89 13.94
C GLN A 35 -7.28 -1.59 13.30
N GLY A 36 -7.57 -2.17 12.13
CA GLY A 36 -8.83 -1.97 11.40
C GLY A 36 -8.80 -0.85 10.35
N GLU A 37 -7.78 0.00 10.33
CA GLU A 37 -7.54 0.95 9.25
C GLU A 37 -6.66 0.35 8.15
N THR A 38 -6.86 0.80 6.92
CA THR A 38 -5.99 0.44 5.78
C THR A 38 -5.19 1.65 5.36
N LYS A 39 -3.88 1.51 5.40
CA LYS A 39 -2.89 2.44 4.85
C LYS A 39 -2.31 1.87 3.57
N HIS A 40 -1.66 2.73 2.81
CA HIS A 40 -1.20 2.46 1.47
C HIS A 40 0.29 2.78 1.37
N GLY A 41 1.01 2.05 0.54
CA GLY A 41 2.40 2.33 0.26
C GLY A 41 2.87 1.71 -1.04
N LYS A 42 4.14 1.92 -1.36
CA LYS A 42 4.77 1.32 -2.52
C LYS A 42 6.13 0.71 -2.18
N VAL A 43 6.51 -0.32 -2.90
CA VAL A 43 7.86 -0.90 -2.83
C VAL A 43 8.86 0.07 -3.46
N VAL A 44 9.82 0.54 -2.67
CA VAL A 44 10.87 1.47 -3.11
C VAL A 44 12.25 0.82 -3.19
N GLN A 45 12.41 -0.37 -2.61
CA GLN A 45 13.64 -1.15 -2.74
C GLN A 45 13.35 -2.63 -2.46
N LEU A 46 14.06 -3.49 -3.18
CA LEU A 46 14.07 -4.94 -2.98
C LEU A 46 15.50 -5.40 -2.76
N ASN A 47 15.69 -6.33 -1.83
CA ASN A 47 16.95 -6.99 -1.60
C ASN A 47 16.71 -8.41 -1.11
N ASN A 48 16.95 -9.40 -1.96
CA ASN A 48 16.66 -10.81 -1.69
C ASN A 48 15.21 -11.02 -1.21
N ASP A 49 15.03 -11.39 0.05
CA ASP A 49 13.76 -11.64 0.73
C ASP A 49 13.25 -10.43 1.54
N LEU A 50 13.88 -9.26 1.36
CA LEU A 50 13.48 -8.00 1.99
C LEU A 50 12.83 -7.05 0.98
N ALA A 51 11.70 -6.48 1.38
CA ALA A 51 11.08 -5.35 0.71
C ALA A 51 11.06 -4.13 1.63
N ILE A 52 11.53 -3.00 1.10
CA ILE A 52 11.34 -1.69 1.73
C ILE A 52 10.12 -1.04 1.09
N VAL A 53 9.14 -0.74 1.92
CA VAL A 53 7.88 -0.11 1.52
C VAL A 53 7.84 1.30 2.08
N GLN A 54 7.55 2.27 1.22
CA GLN A 54 7.25 3.63 1.62
C GLN A 54 5.75 3.76 1.84
N VAL A 55 5.35 4.10 3.05
CA VAL A 55 3.96 4.39 3.43
C VAL A 55 3.61 5.80 2.97
N PHE A 56 2.42 5.97 2.36
CA PHE A 56 1.94 7.27 1.90
C PHE A 56 1.32 8.08 3.04
N GLU A 57 0.54 7.42 3.89
CA GLU A 57 -0.01 8.01 5.10
C GLU A 57 1.03 8.00 6.25
N ASN A 58 0.68 8.66 7.36
CA ASN A 58 1.51 8.65 8.56
C ASN A 58 1.63 7.24 9.18
N THR A 59 2.83 6.90 9.63
CA THR A 59 3.19 5.65 10.33
C THR A 59 2.93 5.68 11.84
N SER A 60 2.42 6.78 12.39
CA SER A 60 1.96 6.87 13.79
C SER A 60 1.00 5.72 14.14
N GLY A 61 1.23 5.08 15.29
CA GLY A 61 0.41 3.97 15.77
C GLY A 61 0.75 2.62 15.15
N MET A 62 1.65 2.57 14.16
CA MET A 62 2.16 1.32 13.62
C MET A 62 3.21 0.71 14.55
N SER A 63 3.11 -0.60 14.73
CA SER A 63 4.05 -1.44 15.45
C SER A 63 4.23 -2.72 14.68
N VAL A 64 5.37 -3.37 14.86
CA VAL A 64 5.68 -4.68 14.27
C VAL A 64 4.61 -5.72 14.58
N ASN A 65 3.93 -5.58 15.73
CA ASN A 65 2.98 -6.59 16.22
C ASN A 65 1.50 -6.28 15.90
N ASN A 66 1.17 -5.13 15.32
CA ASN A 66 -0.23 -4.70 15.12
C ASN A 66 -0.58 -4.41 13.66
N ILE A 67 0.25 -4.86 12.72
CA ILE A 67 0.05 -4.61 11.30
C ILE A 67 0.10 -5.90 10.47
N SER A 68 -0.56 -5.84 9.32
CA SER A 68 -0.53 -6.87 8.28
C SER A 68 -0.25 -6.23 6.93
N VAL A 69 0.67 -6.80 6.16
CA VAL A 69 1.11 -6.24 4.88
C VAL A 69 0.71 -7.16 3.73
N LYS A 70 0.05 -6.61 2.72
CA LYS A 70 -0.38 -7.33 1.52
C LYS A 70 0.14 -6.64 0.26
N PHE A 71 0.84 -7.43 -0.54
CA PHE A 71 1.40 -7.05 -1.84
C PHE A 71 0.36 -7.30 -2.93
N THR A 72 0.05 -6.29 -3.75
CA THR A 72 -1.07 -6.36 -4.72
C THR A 72 -0.69 -7.08 -6.02
N GLY A 73 0.60 -7.29 -6.28
CA GLY A 73 1.17 -7.80 -7.52
C GLY A 73 1.20 -6.79 -8.66
N LYS A 74 0.84 -5.53 -8.41
CA LYS A 74 0.68 -4.50 -9.45
C LYS A 74 1.15 -3.13 -8.96
N PRO A 75 1.61 -2.24 -9.86
CA PRO A 75 1.85 -0.86 -9.50
C PRO A 75 0.53 -0.13 -9.16
N LEU A 76 0.61 1.12 -8.73
CA LEU A 76 -0.55 1.98 -8.62
C LEU A 76 -1.22 2.11 -10.00
N GLU A 77 -2.47 1.70 -10.10
CA GLU A 77 -3.30 1.80 -11.31
C GLU A 77 -4.47 2.74 -11.06
N ILE A 78 -4.74 3.62 -12.02
CA ILE A 78 -5.95 4.46 -12.02
C ILE A 78 -6.85 3.94 -13.13
N LYS A 79 -8.07 3.55 -12.77
CA LYS A 79 -9.10 3.19 -13.74
C LYS A 79 -9.60 4.45 -14.44
N LEU A 80 -9.63 4.44 -15.78
CA LEU A 80 -10.02 5.59 -16.59
C LEU A 80 -11.38 5.35 -17.25
N SER A 81 -12.21 6.40 -17.26
CA SER A 81 -13.50 6.45 -17.94
C SER A 81 -13.76 7.89 -18.37
N ARG A 82 -14.65 8.11 -19.36
CA ARG A 82 -15.12 9.46 -19.68
C ARG A 82 -15.87 10.11 -18.50
N GLU A 83 -16.42 9.30 -17.61
CA GLU A 83 -17.13 9.73 -16.40
C GLU A 83 -16.20 10.32 -15.32
N ILE A 84 -14.88 10.27 -15.51
CA ILE A 84 -13.92 10.88 -14.60
C ILE A 84 -13.95 12.43 -14.65
N LEU A 85 -14.48 13.00 -15.73
CA LEU A 85 -14.55 14.46 -15.91
C LEU A 85 -15.53 15.06 -14.90
N GLY A 86 -15.06 16.05 -14.14
CA GLY A 86 -15.85 16.70 -13.09
C GLY A 86 -15.86 15.96 -11.75
N ARG A 87 -15.19 14.81 -11.65
CA ARG A 87 -15.02 14.06 -10.40
C ARG A 87 -13.78 14.55 -9.62
N MET A 88 -13.76 14.35 -8.31
CA MET A 88 -12.58 14.60 -7.45
C MET A 88 -12.06 13.29 -6.85
N PHE A 89 -10.74 13.11 -6.90
CA PHE A 89 -10.06 11.92 -6.37
C PHE A 89 -8.92 12.33 -5.42
N ASN A 90 -8.56 11.44 -4.51
CA ASN A 90 -7.35 11.57 -3.70
C ASN A 90 -6.08 11.13 -4.47
N GLY A 91 -4.91 11.21 -3.82
CA GLY A 91 -3.61 10.90 -4.43
C GLY A 91 -3.41 9.44 -4.87
N ILE A 92 -4.29 8.53 -4.48
CA ILE A 92 -4.28 7.12 -4.91
C ILE A 92 -5.45 6.76 -5.83
N GLY A 93 -6.20 7.76 -6.31
CA GLY A 93 -7.28 7.57 -7.29
C GLY A 93 -8.62 7.12 -6.70
N GLN A 94 -8.83 7.21 -5.39
CA GLN A 94 -10.15 6.96 -4.79
C GLN A 94 -11.02 8.21 -4.85
N PRO A 95 -12.33 8.09 -5.19
CA PRO A 95 -13.22 9.23 -5.27
C PRO A 95 -13.49 9.85 -3.89
N ILE A 96 -13.49 11.18 -3.81
CA ILE A 96 -13.70 11.95 -2.57
C ILE A 96 -14.85 12.97 -2.69
N ASP A 97 -15.56 12.97 -3.80
CA ASP A 97 -16.68 13.87 -4.11
C ASP A 97 -18.06 13.34 -3.68
N GLY A 98 -18.12 12.16 -3.07
CA GLY A 98 -19.39 11.51 -2.70
C GLY A 98 -20.18 10.95 -3.88
N GLY A 99 -19.64 10.98 -5.11
CA GLY A 99 -20.30 10.50 -6.34
C GLY A 99 -20.31 8.98 -6.51
N GLY A 100 -20.13 8.19 -5.44
CA GLY A 100 -20.02 6.74 -5.47
C GLY A 100 -18.73 6.22 -6.11
N ALA A 101 -18.59 4.89 -6.17
CA ALA A 101 -17.53 4.27 -6.95
C ALA A 101 -17.78 4.58 -8.43
N SER A 102 -16.85 5.28 -9.07
CA SER A 102 -16.65 5.06 -10.49
C SER A 102 -16.16 3.61 -10.61
N PHE A 103 -16.75 2.80 -11.50
CA PHE A 103 -16.32 1.44 -11.92
C PHE A 103 -16.11 0.34 -10.86
#